data_AF-A0A3B9FIJ3-F1
#
_entry.id   AF-A0A3B9FIJ3-F1
#
_cell.length_a   1.000
_cell.length_b   1.000
_cell.length_c   1.000
_cell.angle_alpha   90.00
_cell.angle_beta   90.00
_cell.angle_gamma   90.00
#
_symmetry.space_group_name_H-M   'P 1'
#
loop_
_entity.id
_entity.type
_entity.pdbx_description
1 polymer ?
#
loop_
_entity_poly.entity_id
_entity_poly.type
_entity_poly.pdbx_seq_one_letter_code
_entity_poly.pdbx_strand_id
1 'polypeptide(L)' 'RTAGAEVAHTFVIFYYDIFKDTPARLAEGGISLHYLATWWDVLAECKDAQRFDPKTLAAVEDFLNNPREWSKAHGGV' A
#
# COMPACT_ATOMS: atom_id res chain seq x y z
N ARG A 1 -12.27 -20.44 -7.57
CA ARG A 1 -13.71 -20.55 -7.87
C ARG A 1 -14.01 -21.60 -8.96
N THR A 2 -13.26 -21.68 -10.07
CA THR A 2 -13.44 -22.73 -11.10
C THR A 2 -13.50 -24.17 -10.57
N ALA A 3 -12.72 -24.47 -9.52
CA ALA A 3 -12.74 -25.78 -8.84
C ALA A 3 -13.89 -25.98 -7.84
N GLY A 4 -14.89 -25.10 -7.79
CA GLY A 4 -16.07 -25.21 -6.91
C GLY A 4 -15.93 -24.64 -5.51
N ALA A 5 -14.74 -24.19 -5.09
CA ALA A 5 -14.55 -23.57 -3.78
C ALA A 5 -15.16 -22.16 -3.70
N GLU A 6 -15.81 -21.87 -2.56
CA GLU A 6 -16.15 -20.51 -2.15
C GLU A 6 -14.89 -19.80 -1.66
N VAL A 7 -14.58 -18.67 -2.28
CA VAL A 7 -13.41 -17.85 -1.94
C VAL A 7 -13.90 -16.41 -1.83
N ALA A 8 -14.06 -15.94 -0.60
CA ALA A 8 -14.58 -14.62 -0.26
C ALA A 8 -13.56 -13.72 0.46
N HIS A 9 -12.41 -14.26 0.87
CA HIS A 9 -11.41 -13.52 1.64
C HIS A 9 -10.00 -13.76 1.11
N THR A 10 -9.18 -12.72 1.21
CA THR A 10 -7.74 -12.81 1.04
C THR A 10 -7.05 -12.13 2.21
N PHE A 11 -5.97 -12.72 2.70
CA PHE A 11 -5.17 -12.18 3.78
C PHE A 11 -3.71 -12.08 3.31
N VAL A 12 -3.12 -10.92 3.53
CA VAL A 12 -1.70 -10.67 3.27
C VAL A 12 -1.07 -10.09 4.52
N ILE A 13 0.22 -10.32 4.73
CA ILE A 13 0.93 -9.68 5.85
C ILE A 13 0.97 -8.16 5.62
N PHE A 14 1.18 -7.74 4.37
CA PHE A 14 1.45 -6.35 4.02
C PHE A 14 0.65 -5.93 2.78
N TYR A 15 -0.07 -4.82 2.89
CA TYR A 15 -0.80 -4.18 1.79
C TYR A 15 -0.28 -2.75 1.60
N TYR A 16 0.05 -2.37 0.37
CA TYR A 16 0.74 -1.09 0.14
C TYR A 16 -0.09 0.14 0.50
N ASP A 17 -1.42 0.11 0.32
CA ASP A 17 -2.36 1.22 0.57
C ASP A 17 -2.00 2.56 -0.09
N ILE A 18 -1.43 2.51 -1.30
CA ILE A 18 -1.13 3.68 -2.13
C ILE A 18 -1.98 3.74 -3.42
N PHE A 19 -2.81 2.72 -3.64
CA PHE A 19 -3.73 2.64 -4.78
C PHE A 19 -5.15 2.51 -4.24
N LYS A 20 -5.86 3.64 -4.18
CA LYS A 20 -7.18 3.79 -3.53
C LYS A 20 -8.26 2.84 -4.05
N ASP A 21 -8.14 2.38 -5.29
CA ASP A 21 -9.13 1.52 -5.93
C ASP A 21 -9.01 0.04 -5.54
N THR A 22 -7.87 -0.41 -5.00
CA THR A 22 -7.61 -1.85 -4.83
C THR A 22 -8.64 -2.56 -3.94
N PRO A 23 -9.01 -2.04 -2.76
CA PRO A 23 -9.99 -2.71 -1.90
C PRO A 23 -11.38 -2.75 -2.55
N ALA A 24 -11.79 -1.66 -3.22
CA ALA A 24 -13.07 -1.58 -3.92
C ALA A 24 -13.14 -2.60 -5.07
N ARG A 25 -12.09 -2.71 -5.89
CA ARG A 25 -12.02 -3.68 -7.00
C ARG A 25 -12.05 -5.13 -6.52
N LEU A 26 -11.40 -5.43 -5.39
CA LEU A 26 -11.48 -6.76 -4.77
C LEU A 26 -12.92 -7.04 -4.27
N ALA A 27 -13.55 -6.06 -3.64
CA ALA A 27 -14.93 -6.16 -3.17
C ALA A 27 -15.94 -6.35 -4.31
N GLU A 28 -15.77 -5.66 -5.45
CA GLU A 28 -16.53 -5.87 -6.69
C GLU A 28 -16.41 -7.31 -7.20
N GLY A 29 -15.24 -7.93 -7.02
CA GLY A 29 -14.99 -9.35 -7.28
C GLY A 29 -15.51 -10.30 -6.19
N GLY A 30 -16.16 -9.79 -5.14
CA GLY A 30 -16.63 -10.57 -3.99
C GLY A 30 -15.49 -11.08 -3.10
N ILE A 31 -14.38 -10.35 -3.00
CA ILE A 31 -13.24 -10.67 -2.14
C ILE A 31 -13.02 -9.55 -1.14
N SER A 32 -13.06 -9.85 0.16
CA SER A 32 -12.60 -8.93 1.21
C SER A 32 -11.09 -9.09 1.42
N LEU A 33 -10.38 -7.97 1.38
CA LEU A 33 -8.96 -7.90 1.68
C LEU A 33 -8.74 -7.66 3.18
N HIS A 34 -7.88 -8.47 3.78
CA HIS A 34 -7.38 -8.32 5.14
C HIS A 34 -5.86 -8.16 5.11
N TYR A 35 -5.31 -7.30 5.96
CA TYR A 35 -3.86 -7.09 6.07
C TYR A 35 -3.43 -6.66 7.48
N LEU A 36 -2.16 -6.88 7.82
CA LEU A 36 -1.62 -6.49 9.14
C LEU A 36 -1.02 -5.08 9.15
N ALA A 37 -0.37 -4.65 8.06
CA ALA A 37 0.29 -3.36 7.98
C ALA A 37 0.36 -2.81 6.55
N THR A 38 0.64 -1.51 6.47
CA THR A 38 0.81 -0.72 5.25
C THR A 38 2.09 0.10 5.27
N TRP A 39 2.42 0.75 4.16
CA TRP A 39 3.54 1.70 4.13
C TRP A 39 3.30 2.90 5.04
N TRP A 40 2.05 3.26 5.32
CA TRP A 40 1.73 4.34 6.25
C TRP A 40 2.10 3.99 7.69
N ASP A 41 1.87 2.74 8.10
CA ASP A 41 2.28 2.24 9.43
C ASP A 41 3.81 2.24 9.54
N VAL A 42 4.50 1.78 8.50
CA VAL A 42 5.97 1.79 8.44
C VAL A 42 6.52 3.22 8.48
N LEU A 43 5.91 4.16 7.76
CA LEU A 43 6.33 5.56 7.76
C LEU A 43 6.12 6.20 9.14
N ALA A 44 5.00 5.92 9.80
CA ALA A 44 4.71 6.41 11.14
C ALA A 44 5.75 5.90 12.15
N GLU A 45 6.06 4.61 12.13
CA GLU A 45 7.11 4.01 12.99
C GLU A 45 8.49 4.60 12.68
N CYS A 46 8.84 4.80 11.40
CA CYS A 46 10.12 5.42 11.03
C CYS A 46 10.25 6.87 11.53
N LYS A 47 9.14 7.62 11.55
CA LYS A 47 9.08 8.99 12.09
C LYS A 47 9.27 8.98 13.61
N ASP A 48 8.63 8.05 14.32
CA ASP A 48 8.72 7.92 15.78
C ASP A 48 10.11 7.44 16.25
N ALA A 49 10.67 6.44 15.57
CA ALA A 49 11.98 5.88 15.90
C ALA A 49 13.16 6.82 15.59
N GLN A 50 12.94 7.89 14.82
CA GLN A 50 13.93 8.90 14.42
C GLN A 50 15.23 8.31 13.85
N ARG A 51 15.14 7.20 13.09
CA ARG A 51 16.29 6.47 12.55
C ARG A 51 16.74 6.94 11.16
N PHE A 52 15.92 7.76 10.50
CA PHE A 52 16.17 8.30 9.18
C PHE A 52 16.10 9.83 9.23
N ASP A 53 16.83 10.49 8.33
CA ASP A 53 16.78 11.94 8.26
C ASP A 53 15.42 12.44 7.73
N PRO A 54 15.00 13.66 8.10
CA PRO A 54 13.69 14.19 7.72
C PRO A 54 13.48 14.30 6.21
N LYS A 55 14.55 14.54 5.42
CA LYS A 55 14.44 14.69 3.96
C LYS A 55 14.13 13.34 3.31
N THR A 56 14.72 12.26 3.81
CA THR A 56 14.42 10.90 3.36
C THR A 56 12.95 10.54 3.65
N LEU A 57 12.48 10.80 4.87
CA LEU A 57 11.09 10.49 5.23
C LEU A 57 10.07 11.31 4.43
N ALA A 58 10.37 12.58 4.14
CA ALA A 58 9.54 13.43 3.28
C ALA A 58 9.47 12.89 1.84
N ALA A 59 10.59 12.47 1.27
CA ALA A 59 10.60 11.89 -0.09
C ALA A 59 9.79 10.59 -0.17
N VAL A 60 9.83 9.75 0.87
CA VAL A 60 8.99 8.55 0.97
C VAL A 60 7.51 8.94 1.05
N GLU A 61 7.16 9.91 1.90
CA GLU A 61 5.78 10.39 2.04
C GLU A 61 5.23 10.98 0.74
N ASP A 62 6.03 11.75 -0.01
CA ASP A 62 5.67 12.27 -1.34
C ASP A 62 5.37 11.14 -2.32
N PHE A 63 6.20 10.09 -2.32
CA PHE A 63 5.98 8.90 -3.14
C PHE A 63 4.69 8.17 -2.75
N LEU A 64 4.43 7.94 -1.46
CA LEU A 64 3.23 7.23 -1.01
C LEU A 64 1.93 7.98 -1.36
N ASN A 65 1.96 9.31 -1.35
CA ASN A 65 0.82 10.14 -1.74
C ASN A 65 0.57 10.14 -3.26
N ASN A 66 1.63 10.16 -4.08
CA ASN A 66 1.52 10.30 -5.54
C ASN A 66 2.52 9.39 -6.29
N PRO A 67 2.40 8.06 -6.20
CA PRO A 67 3.45 7.15 -6.64
C PRO A 67 3.74 7.23 -8.14
N ARG A 68 2.72 7.53 -8.97
CA ARG A 68 2.87 7.66 -10.43
C ARG A 68 3.60 8.94 -10.83
N GLU A 69 3.15 10.09 -10.33
CA GLU A 69 3.80 11.37 -10.64
C GLU A 69 5.21 11.42 -10.07
N TRP A 70 5.41 10.87 -8.87
CA TRP A 70 6.74 10.76 -8.27
C TRP A 70 7.65 9.85 -9.12
N SER A 71 7.18 8.66 -9.54
CA SER A 71 7.91 7.75 -10.43
C SER A 71 8.38 8.46 -11.70
N LYS A 72 7.45 9.14 -12.39
CA LYS A 72 7.73 9.90 -13.61
C LYS A 72 8.76 11.02 -13.41
N ALA A 73 8.71 11.72 -12.28
CA ALA A 73 9.67 12.77 -11.94
C ALA A 73 11.08 12.24 -11.59
N HIS A 74 11.20 10.95 -11.25
CA HIS A 74 12.45 10.32 -10.80
C HIS A 74 12.97 9.24 -11.77
N GLY A 75 12.58 9.33 -13.05
CA GLY A 75 13.11 8.47 -14.12
C GLY A 75 12.39 7.13 -14.32
N GLY A 76 11.25 6.94 -13.66
CA GLY A 76 10.33 5.83 -13.87
C GLY A 76 9.23 6.14 -14.90
N VAL A 77 8.34 5.17 -15.09
CA VAL A 77 7.13 5.27 -15.95
C VAL A 77 5.91 5.58 -15.09
#